data_AF-A0A3D8IMY2-F1
#
_entry.id   AF-A0A3D8IMY2-F1
#
_cell.length_a   1.000
_cell.length_b   1.000
_cell.length_c   1.000
_cell.angle_alpha   90.00
_cell.angle_beta   90.00
_cell.angle_gamma   90.00
#
_symmetry.space_group_name_H-M   'P 1'
#
loop_
_entity.id
_entity.type
_entity.pdbx_description
1 polymer ?
#
loop_
_entity_poly.entity_id
_entity_poly.type
_entity_poly.pdbx_seq_one_letter_code
_entity_poly.pdbx_strand_id
1 'polypeptide(L)'
;MSSNFSIFKIGVGPSSSHTLGPMLAGNLFCTKIINRLSEITFYGSLSLTSRGHLSDKAVIWGLNGLQAKDLDAEIQDTSIHKVLQEHTITLCGQKDIAFDYQRDTVFSKEFLPLHENGTTLQALDSNGGVLDEETYYSIGGGFVQIPCIERNAFGAIKAISAARMAMTRKSTPKVGLDEVIKTMYETGKDMNYKYKETALGGLAKNLSVC
;
A
#
# COMPACT_ATOMS: atom_id res chain seq x y z
N MET A 1 26.69 -3.88 -13.94
CA MET A 1 26.28 -5.21 -13.48
C MET A 1 25.26 -5.04 -12.37
N SER A 2 23.97 -5.02 -12.73
CA SER A 2 22.88 -4.87 -11.75
C SER A 2 22.53 -6.26 -11.23
N SER A 3 22.80 -6.48 -9.95
CA SER A 3 22.77 -7.77 -9.28
C SER A 3 21.35 -8.37 -9.21
N ASN A 4 21.19 -9.63 -9.60
CA ASN A 4 19.93 -10.41 -9.67
C ASN A 4 19.19 -10.61 -8.33
N PHE A 5 19.62 -9.95 -7.25
CA PHE A 5 19.12 -10.18 -5.88
C PHE A 5 17.86 -9.38 -5.53
N SER A 6 17.37 -8.50 -6.41
CA SER A 6 16.13 -7.74 -6.18
C SER A 6 14.84 -8.53 -6.44
N ILE A 7 14.93 -9.75 -6.99
CA ILE A 7 13.78 -10.61 -7.30
C ILE A 7 13.37 -11.50 -6.11
N PHE A 8 14.28 -11.76 -5.15
CA PHE A 8 14.00 -12.57 -3.97
C PHE A 8 14.29 -11.79 -2.69
N LYS A 9 13.32 -11.00 -2.23
CA LYS A 9 13.35 -10.46 -0.87
C LYS A 9 12.77 -11.51 0.07
N ILE A 10 13.60 -12.02 0.98
CA ILE A 10 13.16 -12.81 2.14
C ILE A 10 12.32 -11.86 3.00
N GLY A 11 10.99 -12.01 2.93
CA GLY A 11 10.04 -11.23 3.70
C GLY A 11 9.43 -12.09 4.79
N VAL A 12 9.26 -11.51 5.97
CA VAL A 12 8.59 -12.14 7.11
C VAL A 12 7.08 -12.00 6.89
N GLY A 13 6.43 -13.06 6.40
CA GLY A 13 4.96 -13.14 6.24
C GLY A 13 4.51 -13.93 5.01
N PRO A 14 3.29 -14.52 5.03
CA PRO A 14 2.79 -15.40 3.97
C PRO A 14 2.55 -14.70 2.62
N SER A 15 2.49 -13.35 2.60
CA SER A 15 2.28 -12.56 1.38
C SER A 15 2.97 -11.18 1.46
N SER A 16 3.91 -10.92 0.55
CA SER A 16 4.65 -9.65 0.48
C SER A 16 3.78 -8.43 0.20
N SER A 17 2.61 -8.60 -0.44
CA SER A 17 1.64 -7.51 -0.64
C SER A 17 0.88 -7.14 0.63
N HIS A 18 0.69 -8.07 1.55
CA HIS A 18 -0.11 -7.86 2.76
C HIS A 18 0.73 -7.57 3.99
N THR A 19 2.05 -7.80 3.94
CA THR A 19 2.94 -7.53 5.08
C THR A 19 4.01 -6.51 4.73
N LEU A 20 4.84 -6.77 3.71
CA LEU A 20 5.97 -5.88 3.41
C LEU A 20 5.54 -4.52 2.85
N GLY A 21 4.52 -4.50 1.99
CA GLY A 21 3.97 -3.23 1.47
C GLY A 21 3.44 -2.32 2.56
N PRO A 22 2.44 -2.74 3.36
CA PRO A 22 1.89 -1.90 4.42
C PRO A 22 2.95 -1.43 5.44
N MET A 23 3.95 -2.26 5.73
CA MET A 23 5.07 -1.88 6.59
C MET A 23 5.97 -0.79 6.00
N LEU A 24 6.24 -0.84 4.70
CA LEU A 24 6.97 0.24 4.03
C LEU A 24 6.15 1.54 3.98
N ALA A 25 4.84 1.44 3.80
CA ALA A 25 3.95 2.60 3.85
C ALA A 25 4.03 3.31 5.20
N GLY A 26 3.97 2.55 6.31
CA GLY A 26 4.18 3.08 7.66
C GLY A 26 5.54 3.77 7.83
N ASN A 27 6.63 3.13 7.37
CA ASN A 27 7.99 3.70 7.46
C ASN A 27 8.14 5.03 6.69
N LEU A 28 7.63 5.07 5.45
CA LEU A 28 7.68 6.26 4.61
C LEU A 28 6.87 7.41 5.23
N PHE A 29 5.67 7.11 5.69
CA PHE A 29 4.79 8.11 6.28
C PHE A 29 5.36 8.66 7.59
N CYS A 30 5.86 7.78 8.48
CA CYS A 30 6.47 8.21 9.73
C CYS A 30 7.62 9.18 9.46
N THR A 31 8.51 8.85 8.51
CA THR A 31 9.70 9.66 8.18
C THR A 31 9.32 11.04 7.68
N LYS A 32 8.19 11.15 6.96
CA LYS A 32 7.65 12.41 6.46
C LYS A 32 7.17 13.32 7.59
N ILE A 33 6.51 12.76 8.61
CA ILE A 33 5.83 13.53 9.66
C ILE A 33 6.68 13.73 10.92
N ILE A 34 7.78 13.00 11.10
CA ILE A 34 8.58 12.97 12.35
C ILE A 34 9.05 14.36 12.81
N ASN A 35 9.32 15.27 11.86
CA ASN A 35 9.80 16.62 12.17
C ASN A 35 8.67 17.64 12.43
N ARG A 36 7.40 17.21 12.38
CA ARG A 36 6.22 18.10 12.47
C ARG A 36 5.37 17.87 13.73
N LEU A 37 5.89 17.15 14.73
CA LEU A 37 5.12 16.61 15.85
C LEU A 37 5.16 17.46 17.12
N SER A 38 4.15 18.28 17.37
CA SER A 38 3.76 18.66 18.74
C SER A 38 2.68 17.71 19.28
N GLU A 39 1.58 17.49 18.54
CA GLU A 39 0.49 16.56 18.89
C GLU A 39 -0.12 16.02 17.59
N ILE A 40 0.14 14.75 17.24
CA ILE A 40 -0.45 14.14 16.04
C ILE A 40 -1.32 12.96 16.45
N THR A 41 -2.58 12.99 16.05
CA THR A 41 -3.45 11.80 16.08
C THR A 41 -3.35 11.11 14.73
N PHE A 42 -3.09 9.81 14.73
CA PHE A 42 -2.99 9.05 13.50
C PHE A 42 -4.37 8.58 13.05
N TYR A 43 -4.59 8.55 11.75
CA TYR A 43 -5.77 7.89 11.19
C TYR A 43 -5.36 7.06 9.98
N GLY A 44 -5.67 5.76 10.01
CA GLY A 44 -5.38 4.84 8.91
C GLY A 44 -6.65 4.24 8.36
N SER A 45 -6.89 4.35 7.05
CA SER A 45 -7.93 3.57 6.37
C SER A 45 -7.32 2.40 5.62
N LEU A 46 -7.63 1.17 6.02
CA LEU A 46 -7.27 -0.06 5.31
C LEU A 46 -8.50 -0.67 4.63
N SER A 47 -8.28 -1.40 3.54
CA SER A 47 -9.33 -2.22 2.93
C SER A 47 -9.76 -3.35 3.89
N LEU A 48 -11.02 -3.78 3.83
CA LEU A 48 -11.53 -4.89 4.65
C LEU A 48 -10.80 -6.22 4.42
N THR A 49 -10.21 -6.41 3.24
CA THR A 49 -9.34 -7.56 2.93
C THR A 49 -8.04 -7.56 3.76
N SER A 50 -7.68 -6.41 4.35
CA SER A 50 -6.55 -6.28 5.27
C SER A 50 -6.83 -6.85 6.67
N ARG A 51 -8.10 -7.08 7.04
CA ARG A 51 -8.49 -7.63 8.34
C ARG A 51 -8.19 -9.14 8.37
N GLY A 52 -7.25 -9.55 9.22
CA GLY A 52 -6.84 -10.96 9.37
C GLY A 52 -5.60 -11.38 8.55
N HIS A 53 -5.03 -10.48 7.74
CA HIS A 53 -3.85 -10.73 6.91
C HIS A 53 -2.57 -10.02 7.38
N LEU A 54 -2.52 -9.60 8.66
CA LEU A 54 -1.39 -8.89 9.29
C LEU A 54 -1.10 -7.49 8.71
N SER A 55 -1.88 -6.98 7.76
CA SER A 55 -1.60 -5.71 7.08
C SER A 55 -1.72 -4.50 8.01
N ASP A 56 -2.70 -4.50 8.88
CA ASP A 56 -2.87 -3.53 9.95
C ASP A 56 -1.67 -3.53 10.92
N LYS A 57 -1.26 -4.71 11.39
CA LYS A 57 -0.07 -4.88 12.23
C LYS A 57 1.20 -4.44 11.52
N ALA A 58 1.31 -4.72 10.23
CA ALA A 58 2.44 -4.33 9.40
C ALA A 58 2.57 -2.80 9.28
N VAL A 59 1.46 -2.07 9.09
CA VAL A 59 1.47 -0.60 9.14
C VAL A 59 2.01 -0.13 10.49
N ILE A 60 1.52 -0.70 11.59
CA ILE A 60 1.96 -0.35 12.96
C ILE A 60 3.47 -0.61 13.14
N TRP A 61 3.98 -1.76 12.70
CA TRP A 61 5.42 -2.04 12.75
C TRP A 61 6.22 -1.00 11.94
N GLY A 62 5.72 -0.63 10.76
CA GLY A 62 6.33 0.41 9.93
C GLY A 62 6.34 1.78 10.57
N LEU A 63 5.23 2.18 11.20
CA LEU A 63 5.14 3.44 11.94
C LEU A 63 6.06 3.46 13.16
N ASN A 64 6.29 2.31 13.80
CA ASN A 64 7.29 2.16 14.86
C ASN A 64 8.75 2.26 14.34
N GLY A 65 8.95 2.45 13.03
CA GLY A 65 10.28 2.51 12.40
C GLY A 65 10.95 1.15 12.23
N LEU A 66 10.24 0.04 12.52
CA LEU A 66 10.79 -1.30 12.37
C LEU A 66 11.03 -1.60 10.88
N GLN A 67 12.04 -2.41 10.60
CA GLN A 67 12.38 -2.87 9.25
C GLN A 67 12.12 -4.37 9.12
N ALA A 68 11.65 -4.81 7.95
CA ALA A 68 11.21 -6.20 7.76
C ALA A 68 12.34 -7.23 7.97
N LYS A 69 13.60 -6.82 7.77
CA LYS A 69 14.79 -7.65 7.99
C LYS A 69 15.11 -7.87 9.48
N ASP A 70 14.61 -6.98 10.34
CA ASP A 70 14.91 -6.95 11.78
C ASP A 70 13.69 -7.42 12.60
N LEU A 71 12.58 -7.81 11.94
CA LEU A 71 11.38 -8.33 12.60
C LEU A 71 11.53 -9.81 12.92
N ASP A 72 11.48 -10.14 14.21
CA ASP A 72 11.22 -11.48 14.71
C ASP A 72 9.86 -11.56 15.41
N ALA A 73 9.49 -12.74 15.93
CA ALA A 73 8.21 -12.93 16.61
C ALA A 73 8.10 -12.12 17.90
N GLU A 74 9.21 -11.95 18.63
CA GLU A 74 9.22 -11.26 19.92
C GLU A 74 9.03 -9.75 19.75
N ILE A 75 9.71 -9.15 18.77
CA ILE A 75 9.56 -7.73 18.41
C ILE A 75 8.15 -7.45 17.87
N GLN A 76 7.61 -8.36 17.06
CA GLN A 76 6.23 -8.23 16.55
C GLN A 76 5.22 -8.19 17.69
N ASP A 77 5.30 -9.12 18.63
CA ASP A 77 4.38 -9.21 19.75
C ASP A 77 4.53 -8.04 20.72
N THR A 78 5.77 -7.64 21.02
CA THR A 78 6.06 -6.49 21.91
C THR A 78 5.50 -5.19 21.34
N SER A 79 5.72 -4.94 20.04
CA SER A 79 5.24 -3.73 19.37
C SER A 79 3.71 -3.65 19.37
N ILE A 80 3.02 -4.76 19.10
CA ILE A 80 1.56 -4.80 19.09
C ILE A 80 0.99 -4.74 20.51
N HIS A 81 1.62 -5.37 21.49
CA HIS A 81 1.20 -5.31 22.88
C HIS A 81 1.20 -3.88 23.42
N LYS A 82 2.24 -3.09 23.10
CA LYS A 82 2.30 -1.67 23.47
C LYS A 82 1.11 -0.89 22.91
N VAL A 83 0.77 -1.09 21.64
CA VAL A 83 -0.39 -0.45 21.02
C VAL A 83 -1.72 -0.88 21.66
N LEU A 84 -1.90 -2.17 21.93
CA LEU A 84 -3.16 -2.71 22.44
C LEU A 84 -3.39 -2.47 23.94
N GLN A 85 -2.33 -2.39 24.75
CA GLN A 85 -2.43 -2.20 26.20
C GLN A 85 -2.17 -0.76 26.61
N GLU A 86 -1.13 -0.13 26.06
CA GLU A 86 -0.69 1.20 26.48
C GLU A 86 -1.28 2.32 25.62
N HIS A 87 -1.96 1.99 24.51
CA HIS A 87 -2.54 2.96 23.58
C HIS A 87 -1.51 3.98 23.07
N THR A 88 -0.29 3.50 22.83
CA THR A 88 0.83 4.31 22.34
C THR A 88 1.58 3.62 21.22
N ILE A 89 2.19 4.41 20.35
CA ILE A 89 3.11 3.95 19.30
C ILE A 89 4.39 4.78 19.37
N THR A 90 5.55 4.12 19.18
CA THR A 90 6.86 4.78 19.16
C THR A 90 7.18 5.21 17.74
N LEU A 91 6.63 6.36 17.33
CA LEU A 91 6.72 6.83 15.95
C LEU A 91 8.18 7.00 15.50
N CYS A 92 8.50 6.36 14.37
CA CYS A 92 9.84 6.17 13.80
C CYS A 92 10.92 5.68 14.79
N GLY A 93 10.53 5.00 15.88
CA GLY A 93 11.46 4.58 16.93
C GLY A 93 12.03 5.74 17.76
N GLN A 94 11.44 6.95 17.66
CA GLN A 94 11.99 8.16 18.27
C GLN A 94 11.06 8.80 19.30
N LYS A 95 9.76 8.85 19.04
CA LYS A 95 8.80 9.59 19.87
C LYS A 95 7.54 8.78 20.13
N ASP A 96 7.19 8.61 21.39
CA ASP A 96 5.93 8.02 21.79
C ASP A 96 4.78 9.01 21.55
N ILE A 97 3.75 8.56 20.84
CA ILE A 97 2.51 9.30 20.60
C ILE A 97 1.31 8.44 21.00
N ALA A 98 0.22 9.11 21.38
CA ALA A 98 -1.04 8.44 21.65
C ALA A 98 -1.58 7.80 20.36
N PHE A 99 -1.98 6.54 20.45
CA PHE A 99 -2.52 5.76 19.35
C PHE A 99 -3.50 4.72 19.91
N ASP A 100 -4.79 4.89 19.65
CA ASP A 100 -5.82 3.95 20.04
C ASP A 100 -6.16 3.08 18.82
N TYR A 101 -5.83 1.78 18.87
CA TYR A 101 -6.04 0.88 17.74
C TYR A 101 -7.50 0.84 17.25
N GLN A 102 -8.49 0.90 18.15
CA GLN A 102 -9.89 0.80 17.76
C GLN A 102 -10.42 2.10 17.15
N ARG A 103 -9.94 3.24 17.65
CA ARG A 103 -10.34 4.58 17.16
C ARG A 103 -9.58 4.98 15.89
N ASP A 104 -8.28 4.72 15.85
CA ASP A 104 -7.34 5.30 14.89
C ASP A 104 -7.10 4.38 13.67
N THR A 105 -7.58 3.12 13.72
CA THR A 105 -7.54 2.17 12.60
C THR A 105 -8.95 1.91 12.07
N VAL A 106 -9.24 2.41 10.87
CA VAL A 106 -10.54 2.23 10.20
C VAL A 106 -10.43 1.26 9.04
N PHE A 107 -11.36 0.31 8.97
CA PHE A 107 -11.47 -0.64 7.86
C PHE A 107 -12.62 -0.24 6.93
N SER A 108 -12.29 0.10 5.68
CA SER A 108 -13.27 0.44 4.65
C SER A 108 -13.68 -0.79 3.84
N LYS A 109 -14.96 -0.89 3.50
CA LYS A 109 -15.48 -1.91 2.55
C LYS A 109 -15.15 -1.56 1.10
N GLU A 110 -14.85 -0.29 0.84
CA GLU A 110 -14.61 0.23 -0.49
C GLU A 110 -13.13 0.18 -0.81
N PHE A 111 -12.81 -0.34 -1.99
CA PHE A 111 -11.44 -0.34 -2.49
C PHE A 111 -11.00 1.06 -2.91
N LEU A 112 -9.73 1.34 -2.65
CA LEU A 112 -9.11 2.58 -3.08
C LEU A 112 -8.90 2.59 -4.61
N PRO A 113 -8.86 3.80 -5.22
CA PRO A 113 -8.82 4.08 -6.65
C PRO A 113 -8.01 3.13 -7.54
N LEU A 114 -6.77 2.86 -7.14
CA LEU A 114 -5.77 2.26 -8.02
C LEU A 114 -5.55 0.78 -7.75
N HIS A 115 -5.89 0.30 -6.54
CA HIS A 115 -5.64 -1.08 -6.14
C HIS A 115 -6.44 -1.44 -4.88
N GLU A 116 -6.85 -2.71 -4.77
CA GLU A 116 -7.55 -3.27 -3.61
C GLU A 116 -6.74 -3.19 -2.30
N ASN A 117 -5.41 -3.31 -2.40
CA ASN A 117 -4.48 -3.17 -1.27
C ASN A 117 -4.00 -1.72 -1.11
N GLY A 118 -4.94 -0.79 -1.09
CA GLY A 118 -4.68 0.60 -0.76
C GLY A 118 -4.73 0.83 0.75
N THR A 119 -3.90 1.75 1.24
CA THR A 119 -3.87 2.21 2.61
C THR A 119 -3.67 3.71 2.61
N THR A 120 -4.60 4.46 3.20
CA THR A 120 -4.44 5.90 3.41
C THR A 120 -4.01 6.14 4.85
N LEU A 121 -2.92 6.89 5.04
CA LEU A 121 -2.42 7.31 6.34
C LEU A 121 -2.56 8.81 6.47
N GLN A 122 -3.05 9.25 7.62
CA GLN A 122 -3.29 10.64 7.95
C GLN A 122 -2.63 10.99 9.28
N ALA A 123 -2.10 12.20 9.33
CA ALA A 123 -1.61 12.86 10.51
C ALA A 123 -2.55 14.04 10.79
N LEU A 124 -3.18 14.02 11.96
CA LEU A 124 -4.15 15.04 12.38
C LEU A 124 -3.55 15.91 13.49
N ASP A 125 -3.90 17.19 13.56
CA ASP A 125 -3.62 18.03 14.72
C ASP A 125 -4.53 17.70 15.91
N SER A 126 -4.35 18.38 17.04
CA SER A 126 -5.16 18.16 18.25
C SER A 126 -6.63 18.59 18.12
N ASN A 127 -6.99 19.33 17.08
CA ASN A 127 -8.37 19.68 16.76
C ASN A 127 -8.99 18.72 15.71
N GLY A 128 -8.24 17.70 15.26
CA GLY A 128 -8.66 16.76 14.23
C GLY A 128 -8.48 17.26 12.79
N GLY A 129 -7.79 18.39 12.59
CA GLY A 129 -7.45 18.91 11.27
C GLY A 129 -6.35 18.10 10.59
N VAL A 130 -6.51 17.78 9.31
CA VAL A 130 -5.51 16.98 8.55
C VAL A 130 -4.26 17.82 8.28
N LEU A 131 -3.14 17.45 8.90
CA LEU A 131 -1.82 18.05 8.67
C LEU A 131 -1.12 17.42 7.47
N ASP A 132 -1.27 16.11 7.30
CA ASP A 132 -0.72 15.36 6.17
C ASP A 132 -1.60 14.15 5.89
N GLU A 133 -1.73 13.80 4.62
CA GLU A 133 -2.48 12.63 4.15
C GLU A 133 -1.72 12.03 2.97
N GLU A 134 -1.55 10.72 3.00
CA GLU A 134 -0.97 10.01 1.87
C GLU A 134 -1.59 8.64 1.67
N THR A 135 -1.88 8.32 0.41
CA THR A 135 -2.41 7.02 0.01
C THR A 135 -1.32 6.18 -0.64
N TYR A 136 -1.12 5.00 -0.06
CA TYR A 136 -0.13 4.01 -0.46
C TYR A 136 -0.83 2.80 -1.06
N TYR A 137 -0.27 2.24 -2.13
CA TYR A 137 -0.79 1.03 -2.76
C TYR A 137 0.26 -0.08 -2.73
N SER A 138 -0.12 -1.22 -2.16
CA SER A 138 0.72 -2.42 -2.13
C SER A 138 0.39 -3.36 -3.29
N ILE A 139 1.14 -3.22 -4.38
CA ILE A 139 0.91 -3.92 -5.66
C ILE A 139 1.68 -5.25 -5.79
N GLY A 140 2.27 -5.74 -4.69
CA GLY A 140 3.05 -6.99 -4.64
C GLY A 140 4.56 -6.78 -4.67
N GLY A 141 5.31 -7.71 -4.06
CA GLY A 141 6.78 -7.65 -3.98
C GLY A 141 7.33 -6.71 -2.89
N GLY A 142 6.47 -6.13 -2.05
CA GLY A 142 6.89 -5.16 -1.04
C GLY A 142 7.29 -3.82 -1.61
N PHE A 143 6.53 -3.32 -2.58
CA PHE A 143 6.69 -1.97 -3.13
C PHE A 143 5.46 -1.15 -2.78
N VAL A 144 5.69 0.10 -2.38
CA VAL A 144 4.68 1.10 -2.03
C VAL A 144 4.95 2.30 -2.91
N GLN A 145 4.00 2.68 -3.78
CA GLN A 145 4.33 3.60 -4.88
C GLN A 145 3.37 4.77 -5.08
N ILE A 146 3.98 5.91 -5.45
CA ILE A 146 3.41 6.98 -6.25
C ILE A 146 3.48 6.52 -7.73
N PRO A 147 2.35 6.34 -8.43
CA PRO A 147 2.13 5.23 -9.36
C PRO A 147 2.77 5.31 -10.76
N CYS A 148 3.57 6.34 -11.10
CA CYS A 148 3.87 6.63 -12.51
C CYS A 148 5.18 6.02 -13.04
N ILE A 149 6.29 6.18 -12.34
CA ILE A 149 7.62 5.79 -12.84
C ILE A 149 7.78 4.27 -12.82
N GLU A 150 7.39 3.65 -11.73
CA GLU A 150 7.62 2.23 -11.53
C GLU A 150 6.59 1.36 -12.25
N ARG A 151 5.38 1.89 -12.55
CA ARG A 151 4.44 1.21 -13.46
C ARG A 151 5.05 0.98 -14.83
N ASN A 152 5.86 1.91 -15.33
CA ASN A 152 6.59 1.74 -16.58
C ASN A 152 7.68 0.67 -16.45
N ALA A 153 8.44 0.66 -15.34
CA ALA A 153 9.45 -0.37 -15.09
C ALA A 153 8.83 -1.79 -14.98
N PHE A 154 7.74 -1.95 -14.21
CA PHE A 154 7.01 -3.21 -14.10
C PHE A 154 6.35 -3.62 -15.42
N GLY A 155 5.80 -2.65 -16.16
CA GLY A 155 5.29 -2.88 -17.51
C GLY A 155 6.35 -3.48 -18.43
N ALA A 156 7.57 -2.92 -18.42
CA ALA A 156 8.69 -3.44 -19.20
C ALA A 156 9.09 -4.87 -18.78
N ILE A 157 9.19 -5.16 -17.48
CA ILE A 157 9.54 -6.51 -16.98
C ILE A 157 8.45 -7.54 -17.35
N LYS A 158 7.17 -7.17 -17.20
CA LYS A 158 6.03 -8.03 -17.58
C LYS A 158 6.03 -8.29 -19.08
N ALA A 159 6.31 -7.29 -19.91
CA ALA A 159 6.40 -7.44 -21.36
C ALA A 159 7.51 -8.43 -21.76
N ILE A 160 8.72 -8.29 -21.19
CA ILE A 160 9.84 -9.22 -21.45
C ILE A 160 9.48 -10.64 -21.03
N SER A 161 8.88 -10.79 -19.83
CA SER A 161 8.49 -12.09 -19.30
C SER A 161 7.41 -12.75 -20.15
N ALA A 162 6.39 -12.00 -20.56
CA ALA A 162 5.34 -12.46 -21.44
C ALA A 162 5.87 -12.86 -22.82
N ALA A 163 6.77 -12.07 -23.41
CA ALA A 163 7.42 -12.40 -24.67
C ALA A 163 8.23 -13.70 -24.58
N ARG A 164 9.03 -13.86 -23.50
CA ARG A 164 9.75 -15.11 -23.24
C ARG A 164 8.80 -16.29 -23.10
N MET A 165 7.76 -16.16 -22.28
CA MET A 165 6.76 -17.20 -22.09
C MET A 165 6.10 -17.60 -23.41
N ALA A 166 5.77 -16.64 -24.28
CA ALA A 166 5.19 -16.89 -25.59
C ALA A 166 6.16 -17.64 -26.52
N MET A 167 7.44 -17.24 -26.55
CA MET A 167 8.47 -17.89 -27.37
C MET A 167 8.81 -19.31 -26.91
N THR A 168 8.81 -19.56 -25.60
CA THR A 168 9.14 -20.89 -25.03
C THR A 168 7.93 -21.78 -24.80
N ARG A 169 6.73 -21.32 -25.17
CA ARG A 169 5.48 -22.02 -24.88
C ARG A 169 5.37 -23.32 -25.67
N LYS A 170 5.01 -24.40 -24.98
CA LYS A 170 4.67 -25.70 -25.62
C LYS A 170 3.17 -26.02 -25.58
N SER A 171 2.41 -25.33 -24.74
CA SER A 171 0.97 -25.48 -24.60
C SER A 171 0.19 -24.51 -25.48
N THR A 172 -1.08 -24.83 -25.75
CA THR A 172 -2.02 -23.87 -26.31
C THR A 172 -2.42 -22.83 -25.25
N PRO A 173 -2.62 -21.56 -25.63
CA PRO A 173 -3.12 -20.55 -24.72
C PRO A 173 -4.55 -20.91 -24.29
N LYS A 174 -4.81 -20.84 -22.98
CA LYS A 174 -6.13 -21.11 -22.41
C LYS A 174 -7.12 -19.96 -22.54
N VAL A 175 -6.61 -18.74 -22.68
CA VAL A 175 -7.39 -17.49 -22.76
C VAL A 175 -7.00 -16.78 -24.05
N GLY A 176 -8.00 -16.42 -24.85
CA GLY A 176 -7.80 -15.70 -26.11
C GLY A 176 -7.55 -14.21 -25.90
N LEU A 177 -6.92 -13.55 -26.88
CA LEU A 177 -6.70 -12.11 -26.82
C LEU A 177 -8.03 -11.33 -26.77
N ASP A 178 -9.03 -11.76 -27.52
CA ASP A 178 -10.35 -11.13 -27.55
C ASP A 178 -11.04 -11.18 -26.18
N GLU A 179 -10.87 -12.27 -25.44
CA GLU A 179 -11.42 -12.44 -24.09
C GLU A 179 -10.72 -11.49 -23.10
N VAL A 180 -9.40 -11.34 -23.22
CA VAL A 180 -8.63 -10.36 -22.45
C VAL A 180 -9.09 -8.93 -22.75
N ILE A 181 -9.26 -8.58 -24.03
CA ILE A 181 -9.73 -7.25 -24.44
C ILE A 181 -11.13 -6.98 -23.91
N LYS A 182 -12.04 -7.95 -24.01
CA LYS A 182 -13.41 -7.85 -23.47
C LYS A 182 -13.39 -7.60 -21.96
N THR A 183 -12.60 -8.37 -21.22
CA THR A 183 -12.45 -8.22 -19.76
C THR A 183 -11.89 -6.85 -19.40
N MET A 184 -10.88 -6.38 -20.15
CA MET A 184 -10.29 -5.05 -19.95
C MET A 184 -11.30 -3.93 -20.20
N TYR A 185 -12.14 -4.08 -21.23
CA TYR A 185 -13.22 -3.13 -21.55
C TYR A 185 -14.29 -3.08 -20.44
N GLU A 186 -14.77 -4.24 -19.99
CA GLU A 186 -15.76 -4.34 -18.91
C GLU A 186 -15.20 -3.74 -17.61
N THR A 187 -13.96 -4.06 -17.25
CA THR A 187 -13.26 -3.46 -16.09
C THR A 187 -13.16 -1.94 -16.21
N GLY A 188 -12.85 -1.42 -17.40
CA GLY A 188 -12.80 0.02 -17.65
C GLY A 188 -14.16 0.71 -17.60
N LYS A 189 -15.23 0.01 -17.98
CA LYS A 189 -16.61 0.50 -17.90
C LYS A 189 -17.05 0.66 -16.44
N ASP A 190 -16.75 -0.36 -15.62
CA ASP A 190 -17.11 -0.45 -14.21
C ASP A 190 -16.23 0.41 -13.28
N MET A 191 -15.13 0.94 -13.82
CA MET A 191 -14.26 1.86 -13.09
C MET A 191 -15.02 3.15 -12.73
N ASN A 192 -14.95 3.56 -11.47
CA ASN A 192 -15.60 4.78 -10.99
C ASN A 192 -15.10 6.01 -11.79
N TYR A 193 -16.01 6.93 -12.13
CA TYR A 193 -15.72 8.10 -12.95
C TYR A 193 -14.56 8.95 -12.41
N LYS A 194 -14.40 9.03 -11.07
CA LYS A 194 -13.29 9.76 -10.43
C LYS A 194 -11.90 9.16 -10.73
N TYR A 195 -11.85 7.96 -11.30
CA TYR A 195 -10.62 7.22 -11.65
C TYR A 195 -10.37 7.11 -13.16
N LYS A 196 -11.33 7.54 -13.99
CA LYS A 196 -11.14 7.62 -15.45
C LYS A 196 -10.24 8.79 -15.87
N GLU A 197 -9.80 9.61 -14.92
CA GLU A 197 -8.94 10.77 -15.14
C GLU A 197 -7.70 10.45 -15.98
N THR A 198 -7.01 9.31 -15.72
CA THR A 198 -5.84 8.91 -16.53
C THR A 198 -6.20 8.32 -17.89
N ALA A 199 -7.36 7.68 -18.03
CA ALA A 199 -7.85 7.16 -19.32
C ALA A 199 -8.35 8.29 -20.25
N LEU A 200 -8.77 9.42 -19.67
CA LEU A 200 -9.23 10.62 -20.37
C LEU A 200 -8.14 11.72 -20.44
N GLY A 201 -6.87 11.38 -20.21
CA GLY A 201 -5.76 12.33 -20.39
C GLY A 201 -5.67 13.47 -19.36
N GLY A 202 -6.22 13.29 -18.15
CA GLY A 202 -6.12 14.25 -17.05
C GLY A 202 -7.23 15.31 -17.00
N LEU A 203 -8.34 15.13 -17.75
CA LEU A 203 -9.37 16.15 -17.92
C LEU A 203 -10.47 16.21 -16.84
N ALA A 204 -10.52 15.24 -15.91
CA ALA A 204 -11.75 14.93 -15.17
C ALA A 204 -12.01 15.71 -13.86
N LYS A 205 -11.39 16.88 -13.63
CA LYS A 205 -11.74 17.72 -12.46
C LYS A 205 -12.09 19.18 -12.73
N ASN A 206 -11.79 19.76 -13.90
CA ASN A 206 -12.02 21.19 -14.16
C ASN A 206 -12.98 21.53 -15.29
N LEU A 207 -13.72 20.56 -15.84
CA LEU A 207 -14.77 20.85 -16.81
C LEU A 207 -16.14 20.75 -16.14
N SER A 208 -16.67 21.90 -15.73
CA SER A 208 -18.11 22.12 -15.74
C SER A 208 -18.56 21.95 -17.20
N VAL A 209 -19.06 20.78 -17.54
CA VAL A 209 -19.69 20.54 -18.83
C VAL A 209 -21.01 21.33 -18.78
N CYS A 210 -21.08 22.43 -19.52
CA CYS A 210 -22.32 23.14 -19.80
C CYS A 210 -23.32 22.22 -20.51
#